data_AF-A0A522Q831-F1
#
_entry.id   AF-A0A522Q831-F1
#
_cell.length_a   1.000
_cell.length_b   1.000
_cell.length_c   1.000
_cell.angle_alpha   90.00
_cell.angle_beta   90.00
_cell.angle_gamma   90.00
#
_symmetry.space_group_name_H-M   'P 1'
#
loop_
_entity.id
_entity.type
_entity.pdbx_description
1 polymer ?
#
loop_
_entity_poly.entity_id
_entity_poly.type
_entity_poly.pdbx_seq_one_letter_code
_entity_poly.pdbx_strand_id
1 'polypeptide(L)' 'MSGWCSSSFDALETQAAQTSGAAGAPSLARADAIVADAAPMLPLGRFQLAIASNPATTVVIDEHAPLFAHVEHWRA' A
#
# COMPACT_ATOMS: atom_id res chain seq x y z
N MET A 1 16.34 12.89 -3.10
CA MET A 1 16.73 11.47 -2.95
C MET A 1 17.29 11.30 -1.55
N SER A 2 16.83 10.30 -0.77
CA SER A 2 17.34 10.05 0.59
C SER A 2 18.79 9.57 0.63
N GLY A 3 19.33 9.05 -0.48
CA GLY A 3 20.71 8.54 -0.58
C GLY A 3 20.97 7.25 0.22
N TRP A 4 19.94 6.69 0.85
CA TRP A 4 20.01 5.48 1.64
C TRP A 4 19.97 4.24 0.74
N CYS A 5 20.87 3.28 0.99
CA CYS A 5 20.97 2.01 0.28
C CYS A 5 21.17 0.87 1.28
N SER A 6 20.56 -0.30 1.06
CA SER A 6 20.70 -1.48 1.92
C SER A 6 20.55 -2.76 1.10
N SER A 7 21.65 -3.49 0.92
CA SER A 7 21.65 -4.73 0.12
C SER A 7 20.74 -5.82 0.69
N SER A 8 20.57 -5.85 2.03
CA SER A 8 19.62 -6.75 2.69
C SER A 8 18.17 -6.38 2.43
N PHE A 9 17.86 -5.07 2.34
CA PHE A 9 16.53 -4.62 1.95
C PHE A 9 16.25 -4.99 0.49
N ASP A 10 17.19 -4.70 -0.41
CA ASP A 10 17.06 -5.00 -1.85
C ASP A 10 16.85 -6.51 -2.11
N ALA A 11 17.53 -7.37 -1.35
CA ALA A 11 17.36 -8.82 -1.44
C ALA A 11 15.95 -9.28 -1.01
N LEU A 12 15.40 -8.69 0.06
CA LEU A 12 14.06 -9.00 0.55
C LEU A 12 12.96 -8.50 -0.39
N GLU A 13 13.13 -7.29 -0.96
CA GLU A 13 12.25 -6.76 -2.01
C GLU A 13 12.26 -7.65 -3.25
N THR A 14 13.44 -8.08 -3.70
CA THR A 14 13.58 -9.00 -4.83
C THR A 14 12.89 -10.35 -4.55
N GLN A 15 13.06 -10.88 -3.33
CA GLN A 15 12.41 -12.12 -2.90
C GLN A 15 10.88 -11.97 -2.86
N ALA A 16 10.38 -10.84 -2.34
CA ALA A 16 8.96 -10.52 -2.33
C ALA A 16 8.39 -10.41 -3.75
N ALA A 17 9.08 -9.73 -4.66
CA ALA A 17 8.65 -9.59 -6.05
C ALA A 17 8.59 -10.93 -6.80
N GLN A 18 9.42 -11.91 -6.41
CA GLN A 18 9.44 -13.26 -6.98
C GLN A 18 8.41 -14.21 -6.36
N THR A 19 7.76 -13.82 -5.26
CA THR A 19 6.79 -14.65 -4.54
C THR A 19 5.38 -14.07 -4.68
N SER A 20 4.44 -14.86 -5.19
CA SER A 20 3.08 -14.38 -5.46
C SER A 20 2.18 -14.43 -4.22
N GLY A 21 1.33 -13.41 -4.10
CA GLY A 21 0.28 -13.34 -3.08
C GLY A 21 0.81 -13.34 -1.65
N ALA A 22 0.09 -14.03 -0.76
CA ALA A 22 0.38 -14.04 0.67
C ALA A 22 1.77 -14.62 1.03
N ALA A 23 2.39 -15.39 0.14
CA ALA A 23 3.71 -15.97 0.36
C ALA A 23 4.85 -14.93 0.39
N GLY A 24 4.65 -13.76 -0.21
CA GLY A 24 5.62 -12.66 -0.18
C GLY A 24 5.55 -11.81 1.10
N ALA A 25 4.47 -11.90 1.86
CA ALA A 25 4.24 -11.07 3.06
C ALA A 25 5.35 -11.17 4.13
N PRO A 26 5.95 -12.35 4.41
CA PRO A 26 7.05 -12.44 5.37
C PRO A 26 8.31 -11.68 4.93
N SER A 27 8.61 -11.65 3.63
CA SER A 27 9.76 -10.92 3.09
C SER A 27 9.57 -9.41 3.23
N LEU A 28 8.36 -8.93 2.90
CA LEU A 28 7.99 -7.52 3.05
C LEU A 28 8.02 -7.07 4.52
N ALA A 29 7.48 -7.87 5.44
CA ALA A 29 7.52 -7.55 6.87
C ALA A 29 8.95 -7.40 7.41
N ARG A 30 9.90 -8.17 6.88
CA ARG A 30 11.32 -8.05 7.22
C ARG A 30 11.97 -6.82 6.58
N ALA A 31 11.59 -6.47 5.35
CA ALA A 31 12.05 -5.26 4.68
C ALA A 31 11.58 -4.01 5.44
N ASP A 32 10.32 -3.98 5.87
CA ASP A 32 9.74 -2.91 6.69
C ASP A 32 10.50 -2.72 8.01
N ALA A 33 10.90 -3.81 8.67
CA ALA A 33 11.70 -3.75 9.90
C ALA A 33 13.07 -3.07 9.67
N ILE A 34 13.72 -3.34 8.53
CA ILE A 34 14.99 -2.69 8.17
C ILE A 34 14.79 -1.19 7.93
N VAL A 35 13.70 -0.80 7.25
CA VAL A 35 13.37 0.62 7.02
C VAL A 35 13.05 1.32 8.34
N ALA A 36 12.31 0.67 9.23
CA ALA A 36 11.95 1.23 10.53
C ALA A 36 13.18 1.46 11.43
N ASP A 37 14.12 0.52 11.44
CA ASP A 37 15.37 0.63 12.21
C ASP A 37 16.31 1.70 11.65
N ALA A 38 16.48 1.74 10.32
CA ALA A 38 17.34 2.72 9.66
C ALA A 38 16.75 4.14 9.63
N ALA A 39 15.43 4.28 9.80
CA ALA A 39 14.68 5.53 9.74
C ALA A 39 15.09 6.49 8.59
N PRO A 40 15.18 6.02 7.33
CA PRO A 40 15.65 6.85 6.21
C PRO A 40 14.65 7.95 5.82
N MET A 41 13.43 7.91 6.36
CA MET A 41 12.37 8.88 6.17
C MET A 41 11.51 9.00 7.43
N LEU A 42 10.87 10.15 7.62
CA LEU A 42 9.89 10.37 8.69
C LEU A 42 8.47 10.21 8.13
N PRO A 43 7.70 9.16 8.53
CA PRO A 43 6.32 9.01 8.09
C PRO A 43 5.45 10.10 8.73
N LEU A 44 4.77 10.91 7.90
CA LEU A 44 3.92 12.01 8.36
C LEU A 44 2.46 11.59 8.61
N GLY A 45 2.06 10.42 8.11
CA GLY A 45 0.72 9.88 8.24
C GLY A 45 0.22 9.25 6.95
N ARG A 46 -1.03 8.79 6.98
CA ARG A 46 -1.76 8.27 5.81
C ARG A 46 -2.82 9.27 5.40
N PHE A 47 -2.89 9.59 4.11
CA PHE A 47 -3.97 10.42 3.57
C PHE A 47 -5.25 9.59 3.46
N GLN A 48 -6.37 10.16 3.89
CA GLN A 48 -7.70 9.60 3.68
C GLN A 48 -8.39 10.36 2.56
N LEU A 49 -9.04 9.64 1.64
CA LEU A 49 -9.82 10.25 0.58
C LEU A 49 -11.22 10.60 1.11
N ALA A 50 -11.58 11.89 1.07
CA ALA A 50 -12.94 12.32 1.36
C ALA A 50 -13.79 12.21 0.09
N ILE A 51 -14.80 11.34 0.11
CA ILE A 51 -15.70 11.10 -1.03
C ILE A 51 -17.07 11.67 -0.68
N ALA A 52 -17.54 12.63 -1.48
CA ALA A 52 -18.90 13.13 -1.40
C ALA A 52 -19.79 12.38 -2.39
N SER A 53 -20.94 11.90 -1.94
CA SER A 53 -21.95 11.26 -2.78
C SER A 53 -23.33 11.85 -2.52
N ASN A 54 -24.23 11.71 -3.51
CA ASN A 54 -25.64 11.97 -3.30
C ASN A 54 -26.17 10.97 -2.23
N PRO A 55 -26.94 11.41 -1.22
CA PRO A 55 -27.50 10.51 -0.20
C PRO A 55 -28.45 9.44 -0.76
N ALA A 56 -29.01 9.64 -1.96
CA ALA A 56 -29.77 8.60 -2.66
C ALA A 56 -28.88 7.48 -3.22
N THR A 57 -27.58 7.75 -3.41
CA THR A 57 -26.64 6.82 -4.04
C THR A 57 -25.91 5.97 -3.01
N THR A 58 -25.97 4.66 -3.17
CA THR A 58 -25.10 3.73 -2.43
C THR A 58 -23.78 3.56 -3.17
N VAL A 59 -22.69 4.00 -2.55
CA VAL A 59 -21.32 3.91 -3.09
C VAL A 59 -20.61 2.70 -2.50
N VAL A 60 -19.96 1.91 -3.37
CA VAL A 60 -19.09 0.80 -2.98
C VAL A 60 -17.65 1.23 -3.20
N ILE A 61 -16.82 1.17 -2.15
CA ILE A 61 -15.42 1.59 -2.18
C ILE A 61 -14.55 0.39 -1.79
N ASP A 62 -13.55 0.11 -2.62
CA ASP A 62 -12.44 -0.79 -2.27
C ASP A 62 -11.21 0.09 -1.96
N GLU A 63 -10.65 -0.06 -0.76
CA GLU A 63 -9.47 0.69 -0.31
C GLU A 63 -8.19 0.32 -1.05
N HIS A 64 -8.20 -0.80 -1.77
CA HIS A 64 -7.07 -1.31 -2.54
C HIS A 64 -7.20 -1.09 -4.05
N ALA A 65 -8.30 -0.47 -4.52
CA ALA A 65 -8.55 -0.20 -5.93
C ALA A 65 -8.77 1.30 -6.20
N PRO A 66 -8.59 1.75 -7.46
CA PRO A 66 -9.01 3.09 -7.87
C PRO A 66 -10.51 3.30 -7.59
N LEU A 67 -10.90 4.52 -7.17
CA LEU A 67 -12.28 4.84 -6.75
C LEU A 67 -13.37 4.39 -7.75
N PHE A 68 -13.08 4.50 -9.05
CA PHE A 68 -14.02 4.18 -10.12
C PHE A 68 -13.94 2.74 -10.62
N ALA A 69 -13.11 1.88 -10.00
CA ALA A 69 -12.94 0.49 -10.42
C ALA A 69 -14.22 -0.36 -10.23
N HIS A 70 -15.12 0.07 -9.34
CA HIS A 70 -16.36 -0.63 -8.97
C HIS A 70 -17.61 0.23 -9.16
N VAL A 71 -17.56 1.19 -10.08
CA VAL A 71 -18.67 2.12 -10.34
C VAL A 71 -19.94 1.38 -10.80
N GLU A 72 -19.78 0.22 -11.44
CA GLU A 72 -20.84 -0.70 -11.86
C GLU A 72 -21.64 -1.29 -10.69
N HIS A 73 -21.11 -1.24 -9.47
CA HIS A 73 -21.79 -1.70 -8.26
C HIS A 73 -22.56 -0.59 -7.54
N TRP A 74 -22.44 0.67 -7.98
CA TRP A 74 -23.12 1.79 -7.36
C TRP A 74 -24.60 1.80 -7.76
N ARG A 75 -25.48 2.11 -6.82
CA ARG A 75 -26.94 2.15 -7.05
C ARG A 75 -27.50 3.53 -6.74
N ALA A 76 -28.38 4.00 -7.61
CA ALA A 76 -29.07 5.29 -7.50
C ALA A 76 -30.36 5.21 -6.68
#